data_AF-A0A918YCX8-F1
#
_entry.id   AF-A0A918YCX8-F1
#
_cell.length_a   1.000
_cell.length_b   1.000
_cell.length_c   1.000
_cell.angle_alpha   90.00
_cell.angle_beta   90.00
_cell.angle_gamma   90.00
#
_symmetry.space_group_name_H-M   'P 1'
#
loop_
_entity.id
_entity.type
_entity.pdbx_description
1 polymer ?
#
loop_
_entity_poly.entity_id
_entity_poly.type
_entity_poly.pdbx_seq_one_letter_code
_entity_poly.pdbx_strand_id
1 'polypeptide(L)'
;MRRSRIARVARIATATLVGAGTALVALAGSAAAAPVGTVSPASVKPGQSVRLTLTGCSDPRQGGRAEGAPIGNGTTARSPIDGVDLRSTAGDTLNGTATIVRYAQPGVAQIYLACASDPSTVVTVDVTVTG
;
A
#
# COMPACT_ATOMS: atom_id res chain seq x y z
N MET A 1 56.69 -33.06 21.53
CA MET A 1 55.90 -33.35 22.75
C MET A 1 54.42 -33.37 22.37
N ARG A 2 53.68 -34.40 22.83
CA ARG A 2 52.25 -34.46 23.26
C ARG A 2 51.27 -33.44 22.64
N ARG A 3 50.02 -33.74 22.25
CA ARG A 3 49.10 -34.87 22.44
C ARG A 3 47.83 -34.51 21.65
N SER A 4 47.27 -35.49 20.94
CA SER A 4 45.87 -35.96 21.01
C SER A 4 44.69 -34.97 20.94
N ARG A 5 43.76 -35.26 20.00
CA ARG A 5 42.32 -35.61 20.20
C ARG A 5 41.70 -35.77 18.80
N ILE A 6 41.47 -36.98 18.29
CA ILE A 6 40.30 -37.86 18.51
C ILE A 6 38.97 -37.09 18.42
N ALA A 7 38.23 -37.30 17.34
CA ALA A 7 36.80 -37.64 17.41
C ALA A 7 36.26 -38.19 16.08
N ARG A 8 36.00 -39.51 16.10
CA ARG A 8 34.78 -40.19 15.62
C ARG A 8 34.34 -40.00 14.16
N VAL A 9 34.67 -41.02 13.38
CA VAL A 9 33.75 -41.91 12.65
C VAL A 9 32.35 -41.33 12.39
N ALA A 10 32.03 -41.11 11.11
CA ALA A 10 30.71 -41.42 10.58
C ALA A 10 30.88 -42.04 9.19
N ARG A 11 30.44 -43.28 9.09
CA ARG A 11 30.48 -44.11 7.89
C ARG A 11 29.63 -43.46 6.80
N ILE A 12 30.20 -43.39 5.61
CA ILE A 12 29.53 -43.07 4.36
C ILE A 12 28.52 -44.20 4.10
N ALA A 13 27.24 -43.90 4.30
CA ALA A 13 26.15 -44.72 3.79
C ALA A 13 25.59 -44.00 2.56
N THR A 14 26.03 -44.47 1.39
CA THR A 14 25.40 -44.21 0.11
C THR A 14 23.95 -44.68 0.15
N ALA A 15 23.01 -43.73 0.07
CA ALA A 15 21.64 -44.00 -0.35
C ALA A 15 21.46 -43.41 -1.75
N THR A 16 21.33 -44.30 -2.72
CA THR A 16 21.06 -44.03 -4.13
C THR A 16 19.65 -43.48 -4.32
N LEU A 17 19.59 -42.29 -4.94
CA LEU A 17 18.55 -41.72 -5.81
C LEU A 17 17.17 -42.40 -5.85
N VAL A 18 16.16 -41.68 -5.34
CA VAL A 18 14.82 -41.64 -5.93
C VAL A 18 14.47 -40.16 -6.07
N GLY A 19 14.16 -39.74 -7.29
CA GLY A 19 14.10 -38.33 -7.68
C GLY A 19 13.13 -37.49 -6.86
N ALA A 20 13.55 -36.27 -6.52
CA ALA A 20 12.66 -35.20 -6.10
C ALA A 20 13.43 -33.88 -6.03
N GLY A 21 12.87 -32.85 -6.65
CA GLY A 21 13.05 -31.47 -6.22
C GLY A 21 14.42 -30.86 -6.52
N THR A 22 14.51 -30.17 -7.66
CA THR A 22 15.18 -28.87 -7.66
C THR A 22 14.59 -28.03 -6.53
N ALA A 23 15.23 -28.04 -5.36
CA ALA A 23 14.98 -27.07 -4.31
C ALA A 23 15.53 -25.73 -4.80
N LEU A 24 14.81 -25.13 -5.74
CA LEU A 24 14.70 -23.69 -5.84
C LEU A 24 14.23 -23.25 -4.46
N VAL A 25 15.15 -22.70 -3.68
CA VAL A 25 14.78 -21.86 -2.54
C VAL A 25 14.11 -20.64 -3.17
N ALA A 26 12.83 -20.78 -3.48
CA ALA A 26 11.95 -19.66 -3.61
C ALA A 26 11.93 -19.03 -2.23
N LEU A 27 12.74 -17.99 -2.03
CA LEU A 27 12.37 -16.95 -1.07
C LEU A 27 11.03 -16.43 -1.57
N ALA A 28 9.96 -17.08 -1.12
CA ALA A 28 8.61 -16.56 -1.18
C ALA A 28 8.61 -15.34 -0.27
N GLY A 29 9.17 -14.23 -0.78
CA GLY A 29 8.72 -12.92 -0.38
C GLY A 29 7.23 -12.95 -0.59
N SER A 30 6.47 -12.88 0.50
CA SER A 30 5.04 -12.65 0.48
C SER A 30 4.81 -11.57 -0.55
N ALA A 31 4.18 -11.89 -1.68
CA ALA A 31 3.78 -10.87 -2.63
C ALA A 31 2.78 -10.00 -1.88
N ALA A 32 3.26 -8.90 -1.29
CA ALA A 32 2.39 -7.90 -0.70
C ALA A 32 1.41 -7.53 -1.81
N ALA A 33 0.11 -7.73 -1.55
CA ALA A 33 -0.91 -7.39 -2.52
C ALA A 33 -0.70 -5.93 -2.93
N ALA A 34 -0.66 -5.63 -4.23
CA ALA A 34 -0.50 -4.26 -4.69
C ALA A 34 -1.58 -3.38 -4.04
N PRO A 35 -1.25 -2.15 -3.59
CA PRO A 35 -2.18 -1.35 -2.86
C PRO A 35 -3.39 -0.96 -3.71
N VAL A 36 -4.58 -0.94 -3.10
CA VAL A 36 -5.85 -0.64 -3.76
C VAL A 36 -6.59 0.43 -2.97
N GLY A 37 -7.04 1.46 -3.67
CA GLY A 37 -7.75 2.61 -3.13
C GLY A 37 -9.21 2.63 -3.58
N THR A 38 -10.11 3.10 -2.72
CA THR A 38 -11.51 3.35 -3.08
C THR A 38 -12.01 4.64 -2.45
N VAL A 39 -13.04 5.23 -3.08
CA VAL A 39 -13.75 6.42 -2.60
C VAL A 39 -15.24 6.12 -2.55
N SER A 40 -15.91 6.57 -1.49
CA SER A 40 -17.36 6.42 -1.34
C SER A 40 -18.00 7.65 -0.67
N PRO A 41 -19.04 8.24 -1.27
CA PRO A 41 -19.58 7.93 -2.60
C PRO A 41 -18.64 8.39 -3.74
N ALA A 42 -18.74 7.75 -4.91
CA ALA A 42 -17.93 8.10 -6.08
C ALA A 42 -18.53 9.25 -6.92
N SER A 43 -19.78 9.64 -6.66
CA SER A 43 -20.43 10.81 -7.26
C SER A 43 -20.83 11.77 -6.15
N VAL A 44 -20.35 13.01 -6.23
CA VAL A 44 -20.31 13.96 -5.10
C VAL A 44 -20.60 15.38 -5.55
N LYS A 45 -20.96 16.25 -4.60
CA LYS A 45 -21.02 17.70 -4.80
C LYS A 45 -19.91 18.43 -4.04
N PRO A 46 -19.51 19.64 -4.46
CA PRO A 46 -18.63 20.48 -3.66
C PRO A 46 -19.16 20.66 -2.22
N GLY A 47 -18.30 20.50 -1.23
CA GLY A 47 -18.64 20.54 0.20
C GLY A 47 -19.16 19.22 0.77
N GLN A 48 -19.34 18.17 -0.03
CA GLN A 48 -19.76 16.85 0.45
C GLN A 48 -18.58 16.06 1.03
N SER A 49 -18.83 15.28 2.07
CA SER A 49 -17.82 14.37 2.63
C SER A 49 -17.78 13.03 1.88
N VAL A 50 -16.57 12.49 1.73
CA VAL A 50 -16.28 11.18 1.17
C VAL A 50 -15.42 10.38 2.14
N ARG A 51 -15.61 9.05 2.11
CA ARG A 51 -14.73 8.10 2.76
C ARG A 51 -13.70 7.60 1.75
N LEU A 52 -12.46 7.56 2.19
CA LEU A 52 -11.31 7.04 1.45
C LEU A 52 -10.83 5.79 2.17
N THR A 53 -10.57 4.74 1.39
CA THR A 53 -10.07 3.47 1.91
C THR A 53 -8.88 3.04 1.08
N LEU A 54 -7.80 2.63 1.73
CA LEU A 54 -6.58 2.12 1.11
C LEU A 54 -6.20 0.80 1.79
N THR A 55 -5.97 -0.25 1.00
CA THR A 55 -5.56 -1.59 1.47
C THR A 55 -4.31 -2.04 0.73
N GLY A 56 -3.68 -3.13 1.18
CA GLY A 56 -2.48 -3.68 0.53
C GLY A 56 -1.18 -2.92 0.85
N CYS A 57 -1.18 -2.06 1.87
CA CYS A 57 0.06 -1.48 2.37
C CYS A 57 0.93 -2.54 3.04
N SER A 58 2.25 -2.50 2.81
CA SER A 58 3.20 -3.44 3.44
C SER A 58 3.22 -3.31 4.97
N ASP A 59 3.08 -2.09 5.48
CA ASP A 59 2.82 -1.80 6.89
C ASP A 59 1.74 -0.72 7.04
N PRO A 60 0.48 -1.11 7.29
CA PRO A 60 -0.64 -0.19 7.47
C PRO A 60 -0.59 0.54 8.82
N ARG A 61 0.23 0.13 9.78
CA ARG A 61 0.32 0.81 11.08
C ARG A 61 0.99 2.19 10.96
N GLN A 62 1.79 2.38 9.92
CA GLN A 62 2.40 3.66 9.58
C GLN A 62 1.39 4.66 8.99
N GLY A 63 0.19 4.21 8.65
CA GLY A 63 -0.83 5.05 8.05
C GLY A 63 -0.57 5.31 6.56
N GLY A 64 -1.21 6.35 6.05
CA GLY A 64 -1.06 6.79 4.67
C GLY A 64 -1.57 8.20 4.48
N ARG A 65 -1.55 8.67 3.24
CA ARG A 65 -2.01 9.99 2.85
C ARG A 65 -2.93 9.87 1.65
N ALA A 66 -3.94 10.73 1.58
CA ALA A 66 -4.69 10.96 0.35
C ALA A 66 -4.78 12.46 0.04
N GLU A 67 -4.66 12.85 -1.22
CA GLU A 67 -4.74 14.25 -1.65
C GLU A 67 -5.19 14.41 -3.09
N GLY A 68 -5.69 15.60 -3.43
CA GLY A 68 -5.98 15.98 -4.82
C GLY A 68 -4.73 16.42 -5.60
N ALA A 69 -4.94 16.78 -6.87
CA ALA A 69 -3.94 17.46 -7.67
C ALA A 69 -3.71 18.89 -7.15
N PRO A 70 -2.48 19.43 -7.21
CA PRO A 70 -2.22 20.82 -6.91
C PRO A 70 -2.96 21.72 -7.90
N ILE A 71 -3.55 22.82 -7.40
CA ILE A 71 -4.22 23.81 -8.24
C ILE A 71 -3.50 25.16 -8.17
N GLY A 72 -3.31 25.77 -9.33
CA GLY A 72 -2.61 27.05 -9.45
C GLY A 72 -1.09 26.94 -9.24
N ASN A 73 -0.37 27.87 -9.85
CA ASN A 73 1.09 27.89 -9.78
C ASN A 73 1.55 28.42 -8.41
N GLY A 74 2.28 27.60 -7.67
CA GLY A 74 2.91 27.99 -6.40
C GLY A 74 1.97 28.04 -5.19
N THR A 75 0.77 27.46 -5.27
CA THR A 75 -0.11 27.34 -4.11
C THR A 75 -0.01 25.95 -3.45
N THR A 76 -0.42 25.86 -2.18
CA THR A 76 -0.60 24.57 -1.49
C THR A 76 -2.01 23.99 -1.66
N ALA A 77 -2.88 24.66 -2.42
CA ALA A 77 -4.26 24.26 -2.60
C ALA A 77 -4.37 23.03 -3.52
N ARG A 78 -5.33 22.15 -3.20
CA ARG A 78 -5.48 20.83 -3.82
C ARG A 78 -6.95 20.60 -4.17
N SER A 79 -7.20 19.86 -5.25
CA SER A 79 -8.55 19.54 -5.73
C SER A 79 -8.58 18.10 -6.27
N PRO A 80 -9.64 17.30 -6.00
CA PRO A 80 -10.93 17.70 -5.43
C PRO A 80 -10.97 17.69 -3.89
N ILE A 81 -9.90 17.26 -3.23
CA ILE A 81 -9.77 17.27 -1.77
C ILE A 81 -8.48 17.97 -1.35
N ASP A 82 -8.48 18.57 -0.17
CA ASP A 82 -7.25 18.84 0.57
C ASP A 82 -6.60 17.53 1.00
N GLY A 83 -5.32 17.59 1.39
CA GLY A 83 -4.62 16.40 1.79
C GLY A 83 -5.00 15.94 3.20
N VAL A 84 -5.40 14.68 3.33
CA VAL A 84 -5.86 14.03 4.57
C VAL A 84 -4.99 12.83 4.92
N ASP A 85 -4.87 12.56 6.22
CA ASP A 85 -4.21 11.33 6.70
C ASP A 85 -5.18 10.16 6.68
N LEU A 86 -4.67 8.99 6.28
CA LEU A 86 -5.36 7.72 6.38
C LEU A 86 -4.83 6.97 7.59
N ARG A 87 -5.74 6.44 8.43
CA ARG A 87 -5.41 5.76 9.68
C ARG A 87 -5.84 4.31 9.63
N SER A 88 -5.03 3.43 10.21
CA SER A 88 -5.36 2.02 10.34
C SER A 88 -6.59 1.84 11.24
N THR A 89 -7.59 1.11 10.76
CA THR A 89 -8.81 0.84 11.54
C THR A 89 -8.95 -0.63 11.95
N ALA A 90 -8.69 -1.59 11.03
CA ALA A 90 -8.62 -3.04 11.26
C ALA A 90 -8.28 -3.74 9.93
N GLY A 91 -7.69 -4.95 9.97
CA GLY A 91 -7.55 -5.81 8.78
C GLY A 91 -6.76 -5.18 7.63
N ASP A 92 -5.57 -4.65 7.94
CA ASP A 92 -4.64 -4.03 6.97
C ASP A 92 -5.25 -2.92 6.10
N THR A 93 -6.29 -2.27 6.63
CA THR A 93 -7.04 -1.22 5.96
C THR A 93 -6.79 0.13 6.61
N LEU A 94 -6.41 1.08 5.76
CA LEU A 94 -6.33 2.49 6.08
C LEU A 94 -7.64 3.19 5.68
N ASN A 95 -8.16 4.04 6.55
CA ASN A 95 -9.35 4.84 6.29
C ASN A 95 -9.11 6.31 6.60
N GLY A 96 -9.71 7.18 5.80
CA GLY A 96 -9.80 8.61 6.05
C GLY A 96 -11.12 9.16 5.56
N THR A 97 -11.47 10.35 6.07
CA THR A 97 -12.62 11.11 5.60
C THR A 97 -12.11 12.43 5.04
N ALA A 98 -12.52 12.75 3.83
CA ALA A 98 -12.19 14.03 3.19
C ALA A 98 -13.48 14.76 2.83
N THR A 99 -13.39 16.07 2.70
CA THR A 99 -14.48 16.90 2.17
C THR A 99 -14.06 17.40 0.79
N ILE A 100 -14.96 17.28 -0.18
CA ILE A 100 -14.74 17.84 -1.52
C ILE A 100 -14.68 19.36 -1.38
N VAL A 101 -13.59 19.96 -1.84
CA VAL A 101 -13.37 21.40 -1.72
C VAL A 101 -14.47 22.18 -2.44
N ARG A 102 -14.86 23.34 -1.90
CA ARG A 102 -16.00 24.11 -2.42
C ARG A 102 -15.79 24.65 -3.84
N TYR A 103 -14.55 24.77 -4.27
CA TYR A 103 -14.16 25.24 -5.60
C TYR A 103 -13.82 24.09 -6.57
N ALA A 104 -14.13 22.84 -6.22
CA ALA A 104 -13.94 21.70 -7.11
C ALA A 104 -14.77 21.89 -8.38
N GLN A 105 -14.14 21.72 -9.54
CA GLN A 105 -14.84 21.87 -10.82
C GLN A 105 -15.66 20.61 -11.13
N PRO A 106 -16.83 20.74 -11.79
CA PRO A 106 -17.59 19.58 -12.26
C PRO A 106 -16.79 18.73 -13.24
N GLY A 107 -16.94 17.40 -13.15
CA GLY A 107 -16.25 16.43 -13.98
C GLY A 107 -15.60 15.30 -13.19
N VAL A 108 -14.86 14.44 -13.88
CA VAL A 108 -14.05 13.39 -13.24
C VAL A 108 -12.76 14.02 -12.72
N ALA A 109 -12.48 13.81 -11.44
CA ALA A 109 -11.27 14.28 -10.76
C ALA A 109 -10.58 13.11 -10.07
N GLN A 110 -9.26 13.23 -9.91
CA GLN A 110 -8.43 12.18 -9.33
C GLN A 110 -8.06 12.49 -7.88
N ILE A 111 -8.13 11.48 -7.04
CA ILE A 111 -7.59 11.46 -5.69
C ILE A 111 -6.41 10.49 -5.68
N TYR A 112 -5.27 10.95 -5.18
CA TYR A 112 -4.04 10.17 -5.05
C TYR A 112 -3.92 9.69 -3.62
N LEU A 113 -3.74 8.39 -3.43
CA LEU A 113 -3.54 7.75 -2.13
C LEU A 113 -2.18 7.06 -2.10
N ALA A 114 -1.48 7.12 -0.98
CA ALA A 114 -0.20 6.45 -0.79
C ALA A 114 -0.09 5.87 0.62
N CYS A 115 0.49 4.68 0.72
CA CYS A 115 0.89 4.09 1.99
C CYS A 115 2.12 4.83 2.52
N ALA A 116 2.17 5.11 3.82
CA ALA A 116 3.36 5.75 4.40
C ALA A 116 4.59 4.83 4.36
N SER A 117 4.37 3.52 4.42
CA SER A 117 5.40 2.48 4.28
C SER A 117 5.99 2.39 2.87
N ASP A 118 5.23 2.79 1.84
CA ASP A 118 5.63 2.73 0.44
C ASP A 118 5.17 3.99 -0.33
N PRO A 119 5.76 5.17 -0.05
CA PRO A 119 5.26 6.45 -0.58
C PRO A 119 5.44 6.60 -2.10
N SER A 120 6.31 5.79 -2.71
CA SER A 120 6.51 5.76 -4.16
C SER A 120 5.40 5.01 -4.90
N THR A 121 4.57 4.24 -4.19
CA THR A 121 3.45 3.50 -4.78
C THR A 121 2.16 4.28 -4.59
N VAL A 122 1.80 5.06 -5.61
CA VAL A 122 0.60 5.90 -5.60
C VAL A 122 -0.56 5.15 -6.25
N VAL A 123 -1.69 5.13 -5.55
CA VAL A 123 -2.97 4.64 -6.07
C VAL A 123 -3.83 5.84 -6.46
N THR A 124 -4.34 5.83 -7.68
CA THR A 124 -5.25 6.87 -8.17
C THR A 124 -6.68 6.34 -8.16
N VAL A 125 -7.59 7.14 -7.62
CA VAL A 125 -9.02 6.84 -7.58
C VAL A 125 -9.79 8.00 -8.19
N ASP A 126 -10.70 7.68 -9.09
CA ASP A 126 -11.56 8.66 -9.72
C ASP A 126 -12.78 8.97 -8.84
N VAL A 127 -13.17 10.24 -8.82
CA VAL A 127 -14.42 10.73 -8.24
C VAL A 127 -15.09 11.67 -9.23
N THR A 128 -16.40 11.55 -9.37
CA THR A 128 -17.21 12.42 -10.23
C THR A 128 -17.79 13.55 -9.41
N VAL A 129 -17.34 14.78 -9.67
CA VAL A 129 -17.93 15.99 -9.08
C VAL A 129 -19.10 16.44 -9.95
N THR A 130 -20.27 16.52 -9.33
CA THR A 130 -21.52 16.99 -9.94
C THR A 130 -21.76 18.44 -9.57
N GLY A 131 -22.22 19.21 -10.56
CA GLY A 131 -22.62 20.62 -10.43
C GLY A 131 -24.05 20.79 -9.94
#